data_AF-A0A820WBK6-F1
#
_entry.id   AF-A0A820WBK6-F1
#
_cell.length_a   1.000
_cell.length_b   1.000
_cell.length_c   1.000
_cell.angle_alpha   90.00
_cell.angle_beta   90.00
_cell.angle_gamma   90.00
#
_symmetry.space_group_name_H-M   'P 1'
#
loop_
_entity.id
_entity.type
_entity.pdbx_description
1 polymer ?
#
loop_
_entity_poly.entity_id
_entity_poly.type
_entity_poly.pdbx_seq_one_letter_code
_entity_poly.pdbx_strand_id
1 'polypeptide(L)'
;MKFAKFLFAECSSLSSPTDGPEKVIITPIIPEEPIASCFFPSNLTGQWINTANVHARALINTTHIHEIAKVNNRGWLRETYYVCQQTSRSQYLVKAATKGECFSYYICFDFKDRHHNILRYRKSKSFMSTLYKLFPNRDPFYEVCSWTSFGNDANWKYQVLALDPPAPIECPFTGMWTFKQVGQSSSLIQTRIRGGVRPRPRDHGWYITCDPQYVVSQWTICGDQTKSMFADREYCRQLDPYGTPIGVYEQPDYIYQCAGYWTEDSRSMMVTYDRDDPYNNFKCWVYERRDLTSITLSRSAGSACGFNQTSESYKAEDGADLAITLTEAERIHDDCPIRYDDGRNVFVDLEEFNFYYGKSSVVQLNKFFLSFFFFLLFILFN
;
A
#
# COMPACT_ATOMS: atom_id res chain seq x y z
N MET A 1 -21.40 -36.20 -33.75
CA MET A 1 -22.69 -35.76 -33.17
C MET A 1 -23.60 -35.38 -34.32
N LYS A 2 -24.67 -36.15 -34.59
CA LYS A 2 -25.71 -35.76 -35.56
C LYS A 2 -26.70 -34.87 -34.83
N PHE A 3 -26.74 -33.58 -35.15
CA PHE A 3 -27.79 -32.67 -34.67
C PHE A 3 -29.04 -32.91 -35.51
N ALA A 4 -30.07 -33.54 -34.93
CA ALA A 4 -31.41 -33.54 -35.52
C ALA A 4 -32.07 -32.20 -35.16
N LYS A 5 -32.28 -31.33 -36.15
CA LYS A 5 -33.01 -30.07 -35.96
C LYS A 5 -34.52 -30.31 -36.10
N PHE A 6 -35.30 -29.79 -35.17
CA PHE A 6 -36.75 -29.62 -35.33
C PHE A 6 -37.02 -28.53 -36.37
N LEU A 7 -37.91 -28.80 -37.33
CA LEU A 7 -38.20 -27.90 -38.47
C LEU A 7 -39.10 -26.69 -38.11
N PHE A 8 -39.56 -26.59 -36.85
CA PHE A 8 -40.63 -25.68 -36.42
C PHE A 8 -40.29 -24.87 -35.15
N ALA A 9 -39.07 -24.32 -35.06
CA ALA A 9 -38.76 -23.37 -33.99
C ALA A 9 -39.35 -21.99 -34.32
N GLU A 10 -40.46 -21.60 -33.67
CA GLU A 10 -41.06 -20.28 -33.82
C GLU A 10 -40.32 -19.24 -32.94
N CYS A 11 -39.58 -18.34 -33.57
CA CYS A 11 -38.81 -17.27 -32.89
C CYS A 11 -39.69 -16.22 -32.17
N SER A 12 -41.01 -16.22 -32.40
CA SER A 12 -41.97 -15.29 -31.78
C SER A 12 -42.23 -15.58 -30.29
N SER A 13 -41.89 -16.79 -29.82
CA SER A 13 -42.07 -17.22 -28.42
C SER A 13 -40.85 -16.94 -27.53
N LEU A 14 -39.75 -16.46 -28.10
CA LEU A 14 -38.52 -16.16 -27.36
C LEU A 14 -38.56 -14.75 -26.79
N SER A 15 -38.78 -14.64 -25.47
CA SER A 15 -38.72 -13.39 -24.71
C SER A 15 -37.30 -12.81 -24.62
N SER A 16 -36.28 -13.66 -24.72
CA SER A 16 -34.86 -13.29 -24.66
C SER A 16 -34.01 -14.29 -25.45
N PRO A 17 -32.88 -13.87 -26.05
CA PRO A 17 -31.88 -14.77 -26.64
C PRO A 17 -31.35 -15.85 -25.67
N THR A 18 -31.57 -15.68 -24.35
CA THR A 18 -31.16 -16.64 -23.31
C THR A 18 -32.19 -17.70 -22.97
N ASP A 19 -33.46 -17.51 -23.35
CA ASP A 19 -34.60 -18.32 -22.88
C ASP A 19 -35.01 -19.37 -23.91
N GLY A 20 -34.11 -19.69 -24.84
CA GLY A 20 -34.34 -20.70 -25.86
C GLY A 20 -34.49 -22.11 -25.28
N PRO A 21 -35.28 -22.98 -25.92
CA PRO A 21 -35.47 -24.37 -25.48
C PRO A 21 -34.17 -25.18 -25.51
N GLU A 22 -33.21 -24.77 -26.34
CA GLU A 22 -31.87 -25.33 -26.39
C GLU A 22 -30.83 -24.22 -26.21
N LYS A 23 -29.90 -24.45 -25.28
CA LYS A 23 -28.82 -23.51 -24.98
C LYS A 23 -27.47 -24.19 -25.21
N VAL A 24 -26.69 -23.66 -26.16
CA VAL A 24 -25.29 -24.04 -26.33
C VAL A 24 -24.46 -23.26 -25.31
N ILE A 25 -23.95 -23.96 -24.29
CA ILE A 25 -23.04 -23.38 -23.30
C ILE A 25 -21.61 -23.71 -23.72
N ILE A 26 -20.90 -22.72 -24.26
CA ILE A 26 -19.47 -22.84 -24.56
C ILE A 26 -18.71 -22.42 -23.30
N THR A 27 -18.00 -23.37 -22.69
CA THR A 27 -17.14 -23.09 -21.54
C THR A 27 -15.69 -22.95 -22.01
N PRO A 28 -14.99 -21.87 -21.63
CA PRO A 28 -13.60 -21.70 -22.01
C PRO A 28 -12.72 -22.67 -21.21
N ILE A 29 -11.84 -23.37 -21.92
CA ILE A 29 -10.84 -24.27 -21.34
C ILE A 29 -9.44 -23.68 -21.47
N ILE A 30 -8.51 -24.19 -20.69
CA ILE A 30 -7.08 -23.88 -20.81
C ILE A 30 -6.53 -24.73 -21.96
N PRO A 31 -5.70 -24.16 -22.87
CA PRO A 31 -5.23 -24.89 -24.05
C PRO A 31 -4.24 -26.01 -23.73
N GLU A 32 -3.40 -25.81 -22.72
CA GLU A 32 -2.38 -26.75 -22.25
C GLU A 32 -2.17 -26.52 -20.76
N GLU A 33 -2.33 -27.56 -19.95
CA GLU A 33 -2.00 -27.50 -18.52
C GLU A 33 -0.48 -27.54 -18.36
N PRO A 34 0.17 -26.44 -17.93
CA PRO A 34 1.61 -26.41 -17.82
C PRO A 34 2.05 -27.18 -16.58
N ILE A 35 3.06 -28.04 -16.73
CA ILE A 35 3.69 -28.72 -15.58
C ILE A 35 4.77 -27.79 -15.00
N ALA A 36 4.81 -27.68 -13.68
CA ALA A 36 5.82 -26.88 -12.99
C ALA A 36 7.16 -27.61 -12.93
N SER A 37 8.25 -26.90 -13.20
CA SER A 37 9.62 -27.41 -13.04
C SER A 37 10.46 -26.64 -12.02
N CYS A 38 9.91 -25.56 -11.45
CA CYS A 38 10.49 -24.85 -10.32
C CYS A 38 9.44 -24.44 -9.29
N PHE A 39 9.91 -23.88 -8.17
CA PHE A 39 9.07 -23.41 -7.07
C PHE A 39 9.30 -21.92 -6.81
N PHE A 40 8.23 -21.22 -6.47
CA PHE A 40 8.28 -19.89 -5.89
C PHE A 40 8.66 -19.98 -4.40
N PRO A 41 9.35 -18.96 -3.86
CA PRO A 41 9.65 -18.89 -2.44
C PRO A 41 8.38 -18.93 -1.58
N SER A 42 8.46 -19.60 -0.43
CA SER A 42 7.33 -19.74 0.50
C SER A 42 6.82 -18.40 1.04
N ASN A 43 7.69 -17.39 1.15
CA ASN A 43 7.31 -16.05 1.61
C ASN A 43 6.35 -15.33 0.65
N LEU A 44 6.26 -15.73 -0.62
CA LEU A 44 5.36 -15.14 -1.61
C LEU A 44 3.96 -15.77 -1.58
N THR A 45 3.79 -16.90 -0.89
CA THR A 45 2.52 -17.62 -0.86
C THR A 45 1.44 -16.81 -0.14
N GLY A 46 0.22 -16.85 -0.67
CA GLY A 46 -0.92 -16.12 -0.12
C GLY A 46 -1.87 -15.59 -1.17
N GLN A 47 -2.91 -14.91 -0.70
CA GLN A 47 -3.84 -14.15 -1.53
C GLN A 47 -3.40 -12.69 -1.59
N TRP A 48 -3.27 -12.18 -2.80
CA TRP A 48 -2.79 -10.84 -3.08
C TRP A 48 -3.77 -10.08 -3.97
N ILE A 49 -3.81 -8.77 -3.83
CA ILE A 49 -4.53 -7.87 -4.73
C ILE A 49 -3.51 -7.07 -5.52
N ASN A 50 -3.77 -6.93 -6.83
CA ASN A 50 -2.97 -6.08 -7.68
C ASN A 50 -3.39 -4.62 -7.49
N THR A 51 -2.49 -3.78 -7.00
CA THR A 51 -2.84 -2.37 -6.73
C THR A 51 -3.08 -1.57 -8.01
N ALA A 52 -2.50 -1.99 -9.15
CA ALA A 52 -2.74 -1.35 -10.45
C ALA A 52 -4.12 -1.72 -11.03
N ASN A 53 -4.65 -2.89 -10.67
CA ASN A 53 -5.99 -3.32 -11.02
C ASN A 53 -6.71 -3.85 -9.77
N VAL A 54 -7.40 -2.95 -9.09
CA VAL A 54 -8.07 -3.20 -7.80
C VAL A 54 -9.08 -4.35 -7.80
N HIS A 55 -9.61 -4.72 -8.95
CA HIS A 55 -10.52 -5.85 -9.09
C HIS A 55 -9.80 -7.15 -9.48
N ALA A 56 -8.48 -7.13 -9.59
CA ALA A 56 -7.67 -8.30 -9.87
C ALA A 56 -7.07 -8.86 -8.58
N ARG A 57 -7.25 -10.16 -8.40
CA ARG A 57 -6.65 -10.95 -7.31
C ARG A 57 -5.63 -11.93 -7.88
N ALA A 58 -4.53 -12.12 -7.18
CA ALA A 58 -3.49 -13.08 -7.49
C ALA A 58 -3.35 -14.05 -6.33
N LEU A 59 -3.60 -15.33 -6.57
CA LEU A 59 -3.36 -16.39 -5.61
C LEU A 59 -2.00 -17.02 -5.94
N ILE A 60 -1.04 -16.85 -5.05
CA ILE A 60 0.32 -17.37 -5.23
C ILE A 60 0.44 -18.63 -4.37
N ASN A 61 0.72 -19.74 -5.05
CA ASN A 61 1.11 -21.00 -4.43
C ASN A 61 2.60 -21.26 -4.71
N THR A 62 3.13 -22.38 -4.21
CA THR A 62 4.53 -22.77 -4.40
C THR A 62 4.89 -23.03 -5.85
N THR A 63 3.94 -23.41 -6.72
CA THR A 63 4.22 -23.78 -8.12
C THR A 63 3.61 -22.85 -9.16
N HIS A 64 2.51 -22.18 -8.82
CA HIS A 64 1.73 -21.38 -9.75
C HIS A 64 1.20 -20.10 -9.11
N ILE A 65 1.05 -19.08 -9.95
CA ILE A 65 0.34 -17.84 -9.65
C ILE A 65 -0.95 -17.85 -10.47
N HIS A 66 -2.09 -17.80 -9.81
CA HIS A 66 -3.39 -17.72 -10.44
C HIS A 66 -3.93 -16.30 -10.32
N GLU A 67 -3.93 -15.57 -11.44
CA GLU A 67 -4.45 -14.21 -11.53
C GLU A 67 -5.88 -14.23 -12.08
N ILE A 68 -6.80 -13.60 -11.36
CA ILE A 68 -8.20 -13.47 -11.73
C ILE A 68 -8.48 -11.97 -11.83
N ALA A 69 -8.70 -11.49 -13.05
CA ALA A 69 -8.94 -10.08 -13.33
C ALA A 69 -10.30 -9.87 -13.97
N LYS A 70 -11.02 -8.81 -13.58
CA LYS A 70 -12.25 -8.38 -14.24
C LYS A 70 -11.91 -7.65 -15.54
N VAL A 71 -12.39 -8.15 -16.67
CA VAL A 71 -12.08 -7.57 -18.00
C VAL A 71 -13.02 -6.40 -18.31
N ASN A 72 -14.31 -6.57 -18.04
CA ASN A 72 -15.36 -5.63 -18.42
C ASN A 72 -16.33 -5.37 -17.25
N ASN A 73 -17.06 -4.25 -17.32
CA ASN A 73 -18.10 -3.90 -16.33
C ASN A 73 -19.22 -4.95 -16.22
N ARG A 74 -19.39 -5.80 -17.25
CA ARG A 74 -20.36 -6.91 -17.30
C ARG A 74 -20.02 -8.11 -16.39
N GLY A 75 -18.88 -8.08 -15.69
CA GLY A 75 -18.52 -9.12 -14.72
C GLY A 75 -17.76 -10.31 -15.30
N TRP A 76 -17.29 -10.25 -16.55
CA TRP A 76 -16.46 -11.30 -17.13
C TRP A 76 -15.08 -11.32 -16.47
N LEU A 77 -14.72 -12.50 -15.96
CA LEU A 77 -13.45 -12.76 -15.30
C LEU A 77 -12.49 -13.42 -16.29
N ARG A 78 -11.27 -12.90 -16.36
CA ARG A 78 -10.14 -13.53 -17.05
C ARG A 78 -9.28 -14.22 -16.01
N GLU A 79 -9.15 -15.53 -16.19
CA GLU A 79 -8.31 -16.39 -15.35
C GLU A 79 -7.02 -16.68 -16.13
N THR A 80 -5.89 -16.27 -15.57
CA THR A 80 -4.56 -16.54 -16.12
C THR A 80 -3.72 -17.30 -15.10
N TYR A 81 -3.16 -18.41 -15.55
CA TYR A 81 -2.30 -19.28 -14.75
C TYR A 81 -0.86 -19.08 -15.18
N TYR A 82 0.00 -18.69 -14.24
CA TYR A 82 1.44 -18.59 -14.45
C TYR A 82 2.13 -19.72 -13.72
N VAL A 83 2.75 -20.63 -14.45
CA VAL A 83 3.40 -21.82 -13.88
C VAL A 83 4.91 -21.70 -13.98
N CYS A 84 5.62 -21.89 -12.86
CA CYS A 84 7.08 -21.76 -12.78
C CYS A 84 7.77 -22.80 -13.68
N GLN A 85 8.66 -22.34 -14.56
CA GLN A 85 9.48 -23.20 -15.42
C GLN A 85 10.95 -23.19 -15.01
N GLN A 86 11.53 -22.01 -14.85
CA GLN A 86 12.93 -21.87 -14.44
C GLN A 86 13.10 -20.64 -13.54
N THR A 87 14.08 -20.69 -12.65
CA THR A 87 14.40 -19.62 -11.72
C THR A 87 15.89 -19.30 -11.76
N SER A 88 16.23 -18.02 -11.59
CA SER A 88 17.59 -17.56 -11.36
C SER A 88 17.56 -16.30 -10.50
N ARG A 89 18.19 -16.36 -9.32
CA ARG A 89 18.23 -15.24 -8.34
C ARG A 89 16.81 -14.72 -8.00
N SER A 90 16.44 -13.54 -8.51
CA SER A 90 15.14 -12.88 -8.31
C SER A 90 14.18 -13.04 -9.50
N GLN A 91 14.62 -13.69 -10.57
CA GLN A 91 13.89 -13.84 -11.82
C GLN A 91 13.30 -15.24 -11.97
N TYR A 92 12.06 -15.29 -12.45
CA TYR A 92 11.27 -16.49 -12.60
C TYR A 92 10.65 -16.51 -13.99
N LEU A 93 11.13 -17.43 -14.82
CA LEU A 93 10.49 -17.72 -16.09
C LEU A 93 9.24 -18.55 -15.82
N VAL A 94 8.10 -18.04 -16.26
CA VAL A 94 6.81 -18.69 -16.10
C VAL A 94 6.17 -18.93 -17.46
N LYS A 95 5.42 -20.02 -17.55
CA LYS A 95 4.51 -20.28 -18.66
C LYS A 95 3.12 -19.79 -18.28
N ALA A 96 2.66 -18.76 -18.98
CA ALA A 96 1.34 -18.16 -18.85
C ALA A 96 0.34 -18.87 -19.75
N ALA A 97 -0.74 -19.38 -19.17
CA ALA A 97 -1.87 -19.97 -19.86
C ALA A 97 -3.16 -19.28 -19.40
N THR A 98 -3.86 -18.61 -20.33
CA THR A 98 -5.14 -17.96 -20.05
C THR A 98 -6.29 -18.87 -20.46
N LYS A 99 -7.32 -18.96 -19.62
CA LYS A 99 -8.54 -19.70 -19.94
C LYS A 99 -9.26 -19.04 -21.13
N GLY A 100 -9.51 -19.82 -22.19
CA GLY A 100 -10.16 -19.35 -23.42
C GLY A 100 -9.22 -18.81 -24.50
N GLU A 101 -7.91 -18.72 -24.24
CA GLU A 101 -6.91 -18.42 -25.28
C GLU A 101 -6.36 -19.71 -25.88
N CYS A 102 -5.96 -19.66 -27.15
CA CYS A 102 -5.41 -20.83 -27.86
C CYS A 102 -3.91 -21.05 -27.63
N PHE A 103 -3.19 -20.00 -27.22
CA PHE A 103 -1.73 -20.01 -27.11
C PHE A 103 -1.29 -19.82 -25.66
N SER A 104 -0.14 -20.41 -25.32
CA SER A 104 0.56 -20.13 -24.08
C SER A 104 1.80 -19.27 -24.36
N TYR A 105 2.19 -18.49 -23.36
CA TYR A 105 3.29 -17.54 -23.47
C TYR A 105 4.34 -17.82 -22.39
N TYR A 106 5.61 -17.55 -22.68
CA TYR A 106 6.62 -17.37 -21.66
C TYR A 106 6.68 -15.90 -21.25
N ILE A 107 6.71 -15.67 -19.95
CA ILE A 107 6.85 -14.35 -19.33
C ILE A 107 7.87 -14.49 -18.21
N CYS A 108 8.71 -13.49 -18.01
CA CYS A 108 9.61 -13.42 -16.88
C CYS A 108 9.01 -12.53 -15.79
N PHE A 109 8.98 -13.02 -14.57
CA PHE A 109 8.73 -12.23 -13.38
C PHE A 109 10.05 -11.91 -12.69
N ASP A 110 10.28 -10.65 -12.36
CA ASP A 110 11.36 -10.25 -11.46
C ASP A 110 10.73 -9.76 -10.16
N PHE A 111 10.91 -10.52 -9.08
CA PHE A 111 10.39 -10.18 -7.75
C PHE A 111 11.47 -9.52 -6.91
N LYS A 112 11.12 -8.45 -6.21
CA LYS A 112 11.92 -8.00 -5.07
C LYS A 112 11.55 -8.82 -3.84
N ASP A 113 12.46 -8.86 -2.88
CA ASP A 113 12.19 -9.50 -1.60
C ASP A 113 10.92 -8.92 -0.98
N ARG A 114 10.07 -9.84 -0.51
CA ARG A 114 8.83 -9.47 0.16
C ARG A 114 9.19 -8.64 1.38
N HIS A 115 8.44 -7.56 1.56
CA HIS A 115 8.58 -6.70 2.70
C HIS A 115 7.18 -6.37 3.26
N HIS A 116 7.00 -6.55 4.58
CA HIS A 116 5.68 -6.49 5.22
C HIS A 116 4.61 -7.30 4.46
N ASN A 117 3.51 -6.65 4.08
CA ASN A 117 2.42 -7.21 3.27
C ASN A 117 2.51 -6.81 1.80
N ILE A 118 3.70 -6.46 1.33
CA ILE A 118 3.93 -5.89 0.01
C ILE A 118 4.90 -6.76 -0.78
N LEU A 119 4.49 -7.11 -1.98
CA LEU A 119 5.31 -7.80 -2.96
C LEU A 119 5.46 -6.91 -4.19
N ARG A 120 6.70 -6.51 -4.46
CA ARG A 120 7.05 -5.70 -5.63
C ARG A 120 7.55 -6.60 -6.74
N TYR A 121 7.03 -6.42 -7.94
CA TYR A 121 7.37 -7.27 -9.07
C TYR A 121 7.37 -6.54 -10.40
N ARG A 122 8.01 -7.13 -11.40
CA ARG A 122 7.95 -6.72 -12.80
C ARG A 122 7.61 -7.91 -13.68
N LYS A 123 6.91 -7.65 -14.78
CA LYS A 123 6.59 -8.62 -15.82
C LYS A 123 7.31 -8.20 -17.11
N SER A 124 7.96 -9.15 -17.77
CA SER A 124 8.51 -8.93 -19.11
C SER A 124 7.38 -8.90 -20.16
N LYS A 125 7.74 -8.55 -21.40
CA LYS A 125 6.93 -8.86 -22.57
C LYS A 125 6.64 -10.36 -22.66
N SER A 126 5.51 -10.70 -23.26
CA SER A 126 5.09 -12.08 -23.50
C SER A 126 5.65 -12.60 -24.82
N PHE A 127 6.24 -13.80 -24.77
CA PHE A 127 6.79 -14.50 -25.94
C PHE A 127 6.02 -15.79 -26.14
N MET A 128 5.65 -16.12 -27.39
CA MET A 128 4.82 -17.30 -27.65
C MET A 128 5.60 -18.59 -27.39
N SER A 129 5.05 -19.49 -26.56
CA SER A 129 5.77 -20.70 -26.13
C SER A 129 6.09 -21.65 -27.29
N THR A 130 5.21 -21.71 -28.29
CA THR A 130 5.38 -22.53 -29.50
C THR A 130 6.63 -22.16 -30.29
N LEU A 131 7.09 -20.91 -30.23
CA LEU A 131 8.30 -20.47 -30.93
C LEU A 131 9.54 -21.22 -30.44
N TYR A 132 9.64 -21.44 -29.13
CA TYR A 132 10.77 -22.16 -28.52
C TYR A 132 10.69 -23.67 -28.72
N LYS A 133 9.49 -24.22 -28.95
CA LYS A 133 9.34 -25.62 -29.38
C LYS A 133 9.91 -25.85 -30.79
N LEU A 134 9.88 -24.83 -31.66
CA LEU A 134 10.43 -24.88 -33.02
C LEU A 134 11.95 -24.69 -33.08
N PHE A 135 12.55 -24.04 -32.07
CA PHE A 135 13.98 -23.74 -32.01
C PHE A 135 14.62 -24.24 -30.70
N PRO A 136 14.92 -25.55 -30.57
CA PRO A 136 15.36 -26.16 -29.31
C PRO A 136 16.72 -25.66 -28.80
N ASN A 137 17.54 -25.05 -29.66
CA ASN A 137 18.84 -24.49 -29.26
C ASN A 137 18.74 -23.13 -28.55
N ARG A 138 17.54 -22.55 -28.45
CA ARG A 138 17.30 -21.28 -27.77
C ARG A 138 16.68 -21.54 -26.41
N ASP A 139 17.42 -21.22 -25.36
CA ASP A 139 16.86 -21.25 -24.01
C ASP A 139 15.94 -20.02 -23.81
N PRO A 140 14.63 -20.21 -23.55
CA PRO A 140 13.70 -19.11 -23.34
C PRO A 140 14.08 -18.22 -22.16
N PHE A 141 14.82 -18.74 -21.17
CA PHE A 141 15.19 -17.98 -19.98
C PHE A 141 16.00 -16.73 -20.35
N TYR A 142 17.06 -16.87 -21.15
CA TYR A 142 17.96 -15.75 -21.45
C TYR A 142 17.33 -14.66 -22.31
N GLU A 143 16.38 -15.02 -23.19
CA GLU A 143 15.70 -14.05 -24.06
C GLU A 143 14.55 -13.34 -23.33
N VAL A 144 13.69 -14.12 -22.66
CA VAL A 144 12.49 -13.60 -22.00
C VAL A 144 12.84 -12.84 -20.72
N CYS A 145 13.81 -13.33 -19.94
CA CYS A 145 14.30 -12.67 -18.72
C CYS A 145 15.43 -11.66 -18.96
N SER A 146 15.78 -11.37 -20.22
CA SER A 146 16.73 -10.28 -20.50
C SER A 146 16.18 -8.94 -20.02
N TRP A 147 17.07 -8.04 -19.58
CA TRP A 147 16.69 -6.70 -19.11
C TRP A 147 15.86 -5.91 -20.15
N THR A 148 16.20 -6.03 -21.43
CA THR A 148 15.51 -5.37 -22.54
C THR A 148 14.07 -5.85 -22.74
N SER A 149 13.74 -7.06 -22.29
CA SER A 149 12.38 -7.61 -22.35
C SER A 149 11.42 -6.98 -21.34
N PHE A 150 11.92 -6.28 -20.31
CA PHE A 150 11.10 -5.55 -19.33
C PHE A 150 10.71 -4.14 -19.78
N GLY A 151 11.16 -3.71 -20.98
CA GLY A 151 10.97 -2.34 -21.47
C GLY A 151 12.16 -1.44 -21.13
N ASN A 152 12.55 -0.59 -22.08
CA ASN A 152 13.70 0.32 -21.96
C ASN A 152 13.23 1.73 -21.53
N ASP A 153 12.36 1.81 -20.53
CA ASP A 153 11.92 3.11 -20.02
C ASP A 153 12.92 3.61 -18.96
N ALA A 154 13.39 4.85 -19.12
CA ALA A 154 14.40 5.46 -18.24
C ALA A 154 13.90 5.61 -16.79
N ASN A 155 12.59 5.76 -16.63
CA ASN A 155 11.90 5.82 -15.35
C ASN A 155 11.15 4.48 -15.21
N TRP A 156 11.63 3.58 -14.36
CA TRP A 156 11.10 2.21 -14.26
C TRP A 156 10.58 1.98 -12.85
N LYS A 157 9.29 1.64 -12.73
CA LYS A 157 8.60 1.43 -11.45
C LYS A 157 8.13 -0.01 -11.32
N TYR A 158 8.29 -0.60 -10.13
CA TYR A 158 7.75 -1.91 -9.80
C TYR A 158 6.23 -1.85 -9.66
N GLN A 159 5.55 -2.90 -10.13
CA GLN A 159 4.15 -3.13 -9.79
C GLN A 159 4.06 -3.72 -8.39
N VAL A 160 2.94 -3.47 -7.71
CA VAL A 160 2.76 -3.83 -6.31
C VAL A 160 1.59 -4.79 -6.15
N LEU A 161 1.84 -5.91 -5.48
CA LEU A 161 0.83 -6.78 -4.89
C LEU A 161 0.74 -6.48 -3.39
N ALA A 162 -0.47 -6.24 -2.90
CA ALA A 162 -0.76 -6.09 -1.47
C ALA A 162 -1.45 -7.35 -0.94
N LEU A 163 -1.03 -7.86 0.22
CA LEU A 163 -1.64 -9.03 0.84
C LEU A 163 -3.10 -8.73 1.25
N ASP A 164 -4.01 -9.67 1.00
CA ASP A 164 -5.43 -9.51 1.29
C ASP A 164 -5.97 -10.66 2.16
N PRO A 165 -6.42 -10.38 3.41
CA PRO A 165 -6.31 -9.11 4.13
C PRO A 165 -4.87 -8.82 4.59
N PRO A 166 -4.46 -7.56 4.73
CA PRO A 166 -3.11 -7.22 5.18
C PRO A 166 -2.96 -7.41 6.70
N ALA A 167 -1.82 -7.94 7.14
CA ALA A 167 -1.48 -7.96 8.56
C ALA A 167 -1.16 -6.53 9.06
N PRO A 168 -1.60 -6.10 10.24
CA PRO A 168 -1.29 -4.77 10.74
C PRO A 168 0.21 -4.65 11.06
N ILE A 169 0.86 -3.67 10.43
CA ILE A 169 2.26 -3.31 10.67
C ILE A 169 2.34 -1.89 11.22
N GLU A 170 3.46 -1.52 11.81
CA GLU A 170 3.64 -0.14 12.25
C GLU A 170 3.68 0.82 11.06
N CYS A 171 3.08 1.99 11.24
CA CYS A 171 3.10 3.05 10.25
C CYS A 171 4.51 3.67 10.13
N PRO A 172 4.86 4.24 8.96
CA PRO A 172 6.18 4.82 8.74
C PRO A 172 6.43 6.07 9.58
N PHE A 173 5.36 6.75 10.02
CA PHE A 173 5.48 7.86 10.95
C PHE A 173 4.43 7.77 12.06
N THR A 174 4.74 8.35 13.21
CA THR A 174 3.85 8.45 14.36
C THR A 174 3.73 9.90 14.81
N GLY A 175 2.75 10.21 15.65
CA GLY A 175 2.55 11.56 16.18
C GLY A 175 1.09 12.01 16.08
N MET A 176 0.86 13.19 16.66
CA MET A 176 -0.42 13.89 16.64
C MET A 176 -0.30 15.13 15.76
N TRP A 177 -1.12 15.19 14.72
CA TRP A 177 -1.00 16.19 13.66
C TRP A 177 -2.33 16.90 13.44
N THR A 178 -2.24 18.18 13.10
CA THR A 178 -3.32 18.89 12.41
C THR A 178 -3.05 18.83 10.91
N PHE A 179 -4.11 18.75 10.10
CA PHE A 179 -3.91 18.58 8.66
C PHE A 179 -4.64 19.61 7.80
N LYS A 180 -3.94 20.13 6.79
CA LYS A 180 -4.53 20.92 5.71
C LYS A 180 -4.55 20.08 4.45
N GLN A 181 -5.65 20.12 3.72
CA GLN A 181 -5.83 19.31 2.51
C GLN A 181 -6.10 20.17 1.28
N VAL A 182 -5.54 19.75 0.15
CA VAL A 182 -5.74 20.34 -1.19
C VAL A 182 -5.95 19.20 -2.17
N GLY A 183 -6.90 19.32 -3.09
CA GLY A 183 -7.18 18.23 -4.03
C GLY A 183 -8.51 18.39 -4.73
N GLN A 184 -8.94 17.32 -5.39
CA GLN A 184 -10.27 17.26 -6.00
C GLN A 184 -11.35 17.23 -4.91
N SER A 185 -12.46 17.93 -5.12
CA SER A 185 -13.54 18.06 -4.13
C SER A 185 -14.14 16.72 -3.70
N SER A 186 -14.21 15.74 -4.60
CA SER A 186 -14.69 14.38 -4.32
C SER A 186 -13.70 13.52 -3.52
N SER A 187 -12.43 13.92 -3.51
CA SER A 187 -11.32 13.17 -2.94
C SER A 187 -10.87 13.72 -1.59
N LEU A 188 -11.31 14.93 -1.22
CA LEU A 188 -11.06 15.48 0.10
C LEU A 188 -11.62 14.58 1.20
N ILE A 189 -10.91 14.48 2.32
CA ILE A 189 -11.38 13.85 3.54
C ILE A 189 -12.57 14.67 4.05
N GLN A 190 -13.72 14.02 4.13
CA GLN A 190 -14.98 14.58 4.59
C GLN A 190 -15.43 13.84 5.85
N THR A 191 -16.26 14.49 6.65
CA THR A 191 -16.86 13.82 7.81
C THR A 191 -17.65 12.60 7.36
N ARG A 192 -17.33 11.43 7.91
CA ARG A 192 -17.91 10.14 7.49
C ARG A 192 -18.47 9.41 8.70
N ILE A 193 -19.71 8.92 8.58
CA ILE A 193 -20.32 8.07 9.61
C ILE A 193 -20.07 6.61 9.26
N ARG A 194 -19.31 5.92 10.10
CA ARG A 194 -19.08 4.46 9.97
C ARG A 194 -20.35 3.68 10.31
N GLY A 195 -20.70 2.69 9.50
CA GLY A 195 -21.85 1.80 9.76
C GLY A 195 -23.24 2.32 9.37
N GLY A 196 -23.35 3.50 8.75
CA GLY A 196 -24.58 3.99 8.11
C GLY A 196 -25.75 4.36 9.03
N VAL A 197 -25.74 3.93 10.29
CA VAL A 197 -26.75 4.29 11.29
C VAL A 197 -26.03 4.52 12.61
N ARG A 198 -26.19 5.71 13.19
CA ARG A 198 -25.69 5.94 14.55
C ARG A 198 -26.63 5.24 15.56
N PRO A 199 -26.12 4.57 16.61
CA PRO A 199 -26.94 4.23 17.76
C PRO A 199 -27.42 5.47 18.55
N ARG A 200 -26.84 6.65 18.31
CA ARG A 200 -27.15 7.92 18.98
C ARG A 200 -26.82 9.08 18.06
N PRO A 201 -27.50 10.23 18.09
CA PRO A 201 -27.02 11.33 17.29
C PRO A 201 -25.55 11.67 17.69
N ARG A 202 -24.73 12.30 16.80
CA ARG A 202 -23.70 13.26 17.23
C ARG A 202 -24.52 14.41 17.82
N ASP A 203 -25.19 14.11 18.92
CA ASP A 203 -25.79 15.07 19.78
C ASP A 203 -24.55 15.69 20.37
N HIS A 204 -24.18 16.85 19.85
CA HIS A 204 -23.86 17.94 20.75
C HIS A 204 -25.06 18.07 21.68
N GLY A 205 -25.18 17.15 22.65
CA GLY A 205 -26.26 17.11 23.61
C GLY A 205 -26.39 18.52 24.14
N TRP A 206 -27.63 18.96 24.32
CA TRP A 206 -28.08 20.36 24.46
C TRP A 206 -27.31 21.28 25.42
N TYR A 207 -26.25 20.80 26.06
CA TYR A 207 -25.40 21.46 27.04
C TYR A 207 -23.97 21.80 26.56
N ILE A 208 -23.36 21.14 25.55
CA ILE A 208 -21.96 21.45 25.15
C ILE A 208 -21.72 21.20 23.65
N THR A 209 -21.93 22.24 22.82
CA THR A 209 -21.43 22.31 21.45
C THR A 209 -19.97 22.79 21.45
N CYS A 210 -19.10 22.17 20.66
CA CYS A 210 -17.75 22.69 20.45
C CYS A 210 -17.84 24.09 19.84
N ASP A 211 -17.10 25.05 20.41
CA ASP A 211 -16.99 26.36 19.78
C ASP A 211 -16.26 26.19 18.44
N PRO A 212 -16.81 26.72 17.31
CA PRO A 212 -16.20 26.63 15.98
C PRO A 212 -14.72 27.04 15.92
N GLN A 213 -14.25 27.89 16.84
CA GLN A 213 -12.84 28.30 16.91
C GLN A 213 -11.89 27.15 17.31
N TYR A 214 -12.38 26.12 17.98
CA TYR A 214 -11.61 24.97 18.44
C TYR A 214 -11.84 23.71 17.61
N VAL A 215 -12.61 23.80 16.53
CA VAL A 215 -12.80 22.70 15.58
C VAL A 215 -11.58 22.66 14.65
N VAL A 216 -10.84 21.56 14.72
CA VAL A 216 -9.61 21.34 13.94
C VAL A 216 -9.66 20.01 13.22
N SER A 217 -9.01 19.93 12.07
CA SER A 217 -8.76 18.65 11.40
C SER A 217 -7.59 17.93 12.05
N GLN A 218 -7.79 16.68 12.45
CA GLN A 218 -6.83 15.92 13.24
C GLN A 218 -6.42 14.63 12.55
N TRP A 219 -5.13 14.30 12.62
CA TRP A 219 -4.56 13.05 12.17
C TRP A 219 -3.69 12.47 13.28
N THR A 220 -4.01 11.28 13.77
CA THR A 220 -3.38 10.70 14.98
C THR A 220 -2.86 9.30 14.75
N ILE A 221 -1.66 9.05 15.28
CA ILE A 221 -0.96 7.77 15.24
C ILE A 221 -0.16 7.63 16.55
N CYS A 222 -0.79 7.09 17.60
CA CYS A 222 -0.26 7.16 18.97
C CYS A 222 -0.43 5.83 19.74
N GLY A 223 0.38 5.65 20.80
CA GLY A 223 0.24 4.60 21.81
C GLY A 223 0.25 3.17 21.26
N ASP A 224 -0.66 2.32 21.73
CA ASP A 224 -0.80 0.92 21.31
C ASP A 224 -1.29 0.75 19.86
N GLN A 225 -1.66 1.86 19.19
CA GLN A 225 -2.29 1.89 17.88
C GLN A 225 -1.38 2.46 16.78
N THR A 226 -0.05 2.36 16.92
CA THR A 226 0.93 2.76 15.87
C THR A 226 0.77 2.05 14.52
N LYS A 227 -0.09 1.04 14.45
CA LYS A 227 -0.38 0.25 13.24
C LYS A 227 -1.52 0.80 12.38
N SER A 228 -2.23 1.79 12.90
CA SER A 228 -3.36 2.42 12.23
C SER A 228 -3.27 3.94 12.36
N MET A 229 -3.65 4.64 11.32
CA MET A 229 -3.76 6.09 11.31
C MET A 229 -5.23 6.48 11.36
N PHE A 230 -5.55 7.41 12.23
CA PHE A 230 -6.90 7.94 12.38
C PHE A 230 -6.96 9.33 11.78
N ALA A 231 -7.96 9.59 10.95
CA ALA A 231 -8.15 10.89 10.32
C ALA A 231 -9.56 11.39 10.58
N ASP A 232 -9.63 12.60 11.15
CA ASP A 232 -10.86 13.28 11.51
C ASP A 232 -10.91 14.65 10.87
N ARG A 233 -11.97 14.89 10.08
CA ARG A 233 -12.13 16.18 9.41
C ARG A 233 -12.47 17.28 10.42
N GLU A 234 -13.29 16.95 11.41
CA GLU A 234 -13.78 17.86 12.43
C GLU A 234 -13.60 17.22 13.81
N TYR A 235 -12.52 17.60 14.48
CA TYR A 235 -12.21 17.20 15.85
C TYR A 235 -12.37 18.41 16.79
N CYS A 236 -13.07 18.22 17.90
CA CYS A 236 -13.20 19.26 18.91
C CYS A 236 -11.99 19.26 19.85
N ARG A 237 -11.14 20.30 19.76
CA ARG A 237 -10.00 20.47 20.67
C ARG A 237 -10.39 21.00 22.05
N GLN A 238 -11.60 21.55 22.18
CA GLN A 238 -12.07 22.14 23.42
C GLN A 238 -12.31 21.08 24.50
N LEU A 239 -11.97 21.41 25.74
CA LEU A 239 -12.21 20.60 26.91
C LEU A 239 -13.41 21.15 27.69
N ASP A 240 -14.09 20.29 28.43
CA ASP A 240 -15.11 20.69 29.39
C ASP A 240 -14.46 21.44 30.59
N PRO A 241 -15.27 22.09 31.46
CA PRO A 241 -14.75 22.75 32.67
C PRO A 241 -14.02 21.81 33.66
N TYR A 242 -14.20 20.50 33.52
CA TYR A 242 -13.56 19.46 34.33
C TYR A 242 -12.26 18.92 33.70
N GLY A 243 -11.87 19.40 32.51
CA GLY A 243 -10.69 18.97 31.77
C GLY A 243 -10.88 17.73 30.89
N THR A 244 -12.13 17.25 30.72
CA THR A 244 -12.48 16.09 29.89
C THR A 244 -12.75 16.52 28.44
N PRO A 245 -12.37 15.73 27.42
CA PRO A 245 -12.75 16.02 26.04
C PRO A 245 -14.28 15.96 25.85
N ILE A 246 -14.84 16.93 25.13
CA ILE A 246 -16.30 17.07 24.91
C ILE A 246 -16.87 15.94 24.02
N GLY A 247 -16.01 15.23 23.29
CA GLY A 247 -16.35 14.16 22.34
C GLY A 247 -15.87 12.76 22.73
N VAL A 248 -15.99 12.34 23.99
CA VAL A 248 -15.46 11.02 24.49
C VAL A 248 -15.94 9.81 23.68
N TYR A 249 -17.11 9.90 23.02
CA TYR A 249 -17.70 8.81 22.23
C TYR A 249 -17.57 9.02 20.72
N GLU A 250 -16.81 10.02 20.27
CA GLU A 250 -16.58 10.25 18.85
C GLU A 250 -15.71 9.13 18.29
N GLN A 251 -16.15 8.59 17.16
CA GLN A 251 -15.38 7.61 16.39
C GLN A 251 -14.69 8.34 15.25
N PRO A 252 -13.45 7.92 14.91
CA PRO A 252 -12.74 8.56 13.83
C PRO A 252 -13.46 8.38 12.49
N ASP A 253 -13.44 9.40 11.64
CA ASP A 253 -14.09 9.40 10.31
C ASP A 253 -13.45 8.32 9.41
N TYR A 254 -12.11 8.21 9.41
CA TYR A 254 -11.35 7.20 8.67
C TYR A 254 -10.34 6.48 9.56
N ILE A 255 -10.19 5.17 9.29
CA ILE A 255 -9.18 4.32 9.92
C ILE A 255 -8.34 3.69 8.80
N TYR A 256 -7.12 4.18 8.65
CA TYR A 256 -6.16 3.67 7.69
C TYR A 256 -5.20 2.71 8.38
N GLN A 257 -5.40 1.40 8.22
CA GLN A 257 -4.44 0.42 8.70
C GLN A 257 -3.21 0.42 7.80
N CYS A 258 -2.01 0.52 8.36
CA CYS A 258 -0.77 0.47 7.59
C CYS A 258 -0.52 -0.96 7.07
N ALA A 259 -0.32 -1.10 5.76
CA ALA A 259 -0.08 -2.40 5.12
C ALA A 259 1.41 -2.61 4.76
N GLY A 260 2.09 -1.55 4.34
CA GLY A 260 3.53 -1.57 4.03
C GLY A 260 4.03 -0.22 3.53
N TYR A 261 5.34 -0.02 3.58
CA TYR A 261 6.01 1.17 3.09
C TYR A 261 7.42 0.82 2.60
N TRP A 262 7.92 1.56 1.60
CA TRP A 262 9.23 1.36 0.99
C TRP A 262 9.69 2.64 0.29
N THR A 263 11.00 2.77 0.08
CA THR A 263 11.55 3.78 -0.84
C THR A 263 11.72 3.20 -2.25
N GLU A 264 11.34 3.98 -3.26
CA GLU A 264 11.58 3.70 -4.68
C GLU A 264 11.89 5.01 -5.41
N ASP A 265 12.98 5.06 -6.18
CA ASP A 265 13.46 6.26 -6.89
C ASP A 265 13.55 7.51 -6.01
N SER A 266 14.07 7.34 -4.78
CA SER A 266 14.20 8.38 -3.74
C SER A 266 12.87 8.95 -3.21
N ARG A 267 11.75 8.28 -3.48
CA ARG A 267 10.44 8.63 -2.95
C ARG A 267 9.97 7.58 -1.95
N SER A 268 9.49 8.03 -0.80
CA SER A 268 8.90 7.12 0.19
C SER A 268 7.43 6.90 -0.13
N MET A 269 7.07 5.64 -0.32
CA MET A 269 5.72 5.20 -0.65
C MET A 269 5.17 4.35 0.50
N MET A 270 3.88 4.48 0.78
CA MET A 270 3.18 3.60 1.69
C MET A 270 1.83 3.18 1.12
N VAL A 271 1.37 2.01 1.52
CA VAL A 271 0.05 1.50 1.21
C VAL A 271 -0.71 1.32 2.52
N THR A 272 -1.93 1.84 2.54
CA THR A 272 -2.85 1.70 3.67
C THR A 272 -4.09 0.94 3.25
N TYR A 273 -4.76 0.36 4.23
CA TYR A 273 -5.98 -0.41 4.08
C TYR A 273 -7.10 0.24 4.91
N ASP A 274 -8.13 0.74 4.23
CA ASP A 274 -9.40 1.16 4.81
C ASP A 274 -10.43 0.04 4.58
N ARG A 275 -10.82 -0.63 5.66
CA ARG A 275 -11.79 -1.74 5.61
C ARG A 275 -13.18 -1.29 5.17
N ASP A 276 -13.54 -0.04 5.47
CA ASP A 276 -14.91 0.41 5.31
C ASP A 276 -15.12 1.10 3.94
N ASP A 277 -14.07 1.41 3.18
CA ASP A 277 -14.20 1.98 1.83
C ASP A 277 -14.97 1.02 0.90
N PRO A 278 -16.10 1.44 0.29
CA PRO A 278 -16.94 0.55 -0.53
C PRO A 278 -16.37 0.30 -1.93
N TYR A 279 -15.46 1.15 -2.42
CA TYR A 279 -14.94 1.05 -3.79
C TYR A 279 -13.56 0.41 -3.82
N ASN A 280 -12.68 0.86 -2.93
CA ASN A 280 -11.30 0.44 -2.95
C ASN A 280 -10.65 0.56 -1.57
N ASN A 281 -10.42 -0.61 -0.97
CA ASN A 281 -9.90 -0.72 0.38
C ASN A 281 -8.42 -0.31 0.46
N PHE A 282 -7.64 -0.39 -0.62
CA PHE A 282 -6.22 -0.02 -0.59
C PHE A 282 -6.03 1.40 -1.10
N LYS A 283 -5.21 2.18 -0.40
CA LYS A 283 -4.80 3.53 -0.84
C LYS A 283 -3.28 3.60 -0.85
N CYS A 284 -2.72 4.15 -1.93
CA CYS A 284 -1.30 4.42 -2.00
C CYS A 284 -1.02 5.88 -1.67
N TRP A 285 0.04 6.11 -0.91
CA TRP A 285 0.48 7.41 -0.49
C TRP A 285 1.96 7.58 -0.79
N VAL A 286 2.33 8.78 -1.24
CA VAL A 286 3.72 9.23 -1.28
C VAL A 286 3.89 10.20 -0.12
N TYR A 287 4.86 9.95 0.74
CA TYR A 287 5.07 10.75 1.93
C TYR A 287 6.50 11.27 1.99
N GLU A 288 6.67 12.43 2.59
CA GLU A 288 7.97 13.06 2.75
C GLU A 288 7.93 13.97 3.97
N ARG A 289 8.98 13.92 4.77
CA ARG A 289 9.16 14.85 5.87
C ARG A 289 9.79 16.14 5.35
N ARG A 290 9.11 17.27 5.55
CA ARG A 290 9.58 18.59 5.10
C ARG A 290 10.42 19.28 6.17
N ASP A 291 9.91 19.32 7.40
CA ASP A 291 10.61 19.88 8.56
C ASP A 291 10.68 18.86 9.71
N LEU A 292 11.15 19.29 10.89
CA LEU A 292 11.04 18.50 12.13
C LEU A 292 9.58 18.28 12.56
N THR A 293 8.70 19.24 12.25
CA THR A 293 7.33 19.31 12.75
C THR A 293 6.28 19.25 11.63
N SER A 294 6.70 18.95 10.40
CA SER A 294 5.82 18.93 9.23
C SER A 294 6.09 17.73 8.31
N ILE A 295 5.00 17.09 7.88
CA ILE A 295 5.02 15.95 6.95
C ILE A 295 4.02 16.23 5.82
N THR A 296 4.44 16.00 4.59
CA THR A 296 3.57 16.09 3.41
C THR A 296 3.22 14.69 2.92
N LEU A 297 1.94 14.48 2.63
CA LEU A 297 1.37 13.24 2.13
C LEU A 297 0.60 13.54 0.84
N SER A 298 0.80 12.73 -0.19
CA SER A 298 -0.02 12.74 -1.39
C SER A 298 -0.67 11.37 -1.54
N ARG A 299 -1.99 11.35 -1.70
CA ARG A 299 -2.75 10.13 -2.03
C ARG A 299 -2.88 9.99 -3.54
N SER A 300 -2.74 8.75 -3.99
CA SER A 300 -3.00 8.39 -5.38
C SER A 300 -4.50 8.39 -5.68
N ALA A 301 -4.87 8.71 -6.92
CA ALA A 301 -6.23 8.55 -7.42
C ALA A 301 -6.73 7.09 -7.42
N GLY A 302 -5.81 6.11 -7.35
CA GLY A 302 -6.12 4.69 -7.28
C GLY A 302 -5.38 3.96 -6.15
N SER A 303 -5.40 2.62 -6.19
CA SER A 303 -4.62 1.80 -5.23
C SER A 303 -3.13 1.77 -5.49
N ALA A 304 -2.69 2.03 -6.72
CA ALA A 304 -1.29 2.09 -7.07
C ALA A 304 -0.82 3.54 -7.00
N CYS A 305 0.38 3.78 -6.46
CA CYS A 305 0.97 5.11 -6.47
C CYS A 305 1.23 5.54 -7.92
N GLY A 306 0.92 6.79 -8.24
CA GLY A 306 1.17 7.38 -9.54
C GLY A 306 2.66 7.32 -9.92
N PHE A 307 2.94 7.35 -11.22
CA PHE A 307 4.30 7.28 -11.72
C PHE A 307 5.07 8.60 -11.49
N ASN A 308 4.42 9.73 -11.80
CA ASN A 308 4.98 11.08 -11.59
C ASN A 308 4.59 11.69 -10.23
N GLN A 309 3.86 10.95 -9.40
CA GLN A 309 3.37 11.43 -8.11
C GLN A 309 4.54 11.77 -7.16
N THR A 310 4.45 12.95 -6.55
CA THR A 310 5.32 13.42 -5.45
C THR A 310 4.50 13.61 -4.16
N SER A 311 5.17 13.95 -3.06
CA SER A 311 4.54 14.21 -1.76
C SER A 311 3.55 15.39 -1.75
N GLU A 312 3.66 16.30 -2.72
CA GLU A 312 2.82 17.49 -2.87
C GLU A 312 1.81 17.39 -4.02
N SER A 313 1.87 16.32 -4.82
CA SER A 313 0.95 16.13 -5.94
C SER A 313 -0.50 16.01 -5.45
N TYR A 314 -1.41 16.73 -6.09
CA TYR A 314 -2.85 16.68 -5.78
C TYR A 314 -3.73 16.58 -7.03
N LYS A 315 -3.11 16.60 -8.22
CA LYS A 315 -3.81 16.57 -9.51
C LYS A 315 -3.78 15.17 -10.12
N ALA A 316 -4.86 14.83 -10.82
CA ALA A 316 -4.96 13.55 -11.54
C ALA A 316 -3.92 13.41 -12.66
N GLU A 317 -3.44 14.53 -13.22
CA GLU A 317 -2.35 14.56 -14.22
C GLU A 317 -1.06 13.92 -13.67
N ASP A 318 -0.78 14.12 -12.38
CA ASP A 318 0.38 13.54 -11.70
C ASP A 318 0.10 12.11 -11.17
N GLY A 319 -1.14 11.63 -11.31
CA GLY A 319 -1.63 10.38 -10.73
C GLY A 319 -2.05 10.50 -9.26
N ALA A 320 -2.25 11.72 -8.75
CA ALA A 320 -2.71 12.00 -7.38
C ALA A 320 -4.14 12.54 -7.35
N ASP A 321 -4.80 12.47 -6.19
CA ASP A 321 -6.14 13.05 -6.00
C ASP A 321 -6.24 14.01 -4.80
N LEU A 322 -5.33 13.87 -3.84
CA LEU A 322 -5.33 14.58 -2.57
C LEU A 322 -3.89 14.79 -2.09
N ALA A 323 -3.55 16.01 -1.72
CA ALA A 323 -2.36 16.32 -0.94
C ALA A 323 -2.77 16.80 0.45
N ILE A 324 -2.01 16.39 1.46
CA ILE A 324 -2.20 16.71 2.86
C ILE A 324 -0.89 17.21 3.42
N THR A 325 -0.93 18.36 4.08
CA THR A 325 0.17 18.86 4.90
C THR A 325 -0.18 18.65 6.36
N LEU A 326 0.57 17.79 7.03
CA LEU A 326 0.51 17.53 8.46
C LEU A 326 1.44 18.50 9.19
N THR A 327 0.91 19.15 10.22
CA THR A 327 1.65 20.01 11.15
C THR A 327 1.46 19.50 12.56
N GLU A 328 2.55 19.36 13.30
CA GLU A 328 2.55 18.86 14.67
C GLU A 328 1.52 19.60 15.55
N ALA A 329 0.78 18.82 16.33
CA ALA A 329 -0.31 19.32 17.16
C ALA A 329 -0.37 18.67 18.54
N GLU A 330 0.70 17.97 18.95
CA GLU A 330 0.82 17.37 20.27
C GLU A 330 0.70 18.44 21.37
N ARG A 331 -0.06 18.14 22.43
CA ARG A 331 -0.15 18.99 23.62
C ARG A 331 0.83 18.49 24.69
N ILE A 332 1.15 19.37 25.64
CA ILE A 332 2.11 19.10 26.74
C ILE A 332 1.84 17.79 27.52
N HIS A 333 0.58 17.34 27.56
CA HIS A 333 0.16 16.14 28.29
C HIS A 333 -0.29 14.98 27.39
N ASP A 334 -0.22 15.15 26.07
CA ASP A 334 -0.42 14.02 25.17
C ASP A 334 0.91 13.24 25.11
N ASP A 335 0.85 11.91 25.08
CA ASP A 335 2.02 11.02 24.99
C ASP A 335 2.03 10.36 23.61
N CYS A 336 2.51 11.09 22.60
CA CYS A 336 2.49 10.65 21.22
C CYS A 336 3.79 11.04 20.48
N PRO A 337 4.89 10.32 20.77
CA PRO A 337 6.19 10.65 20.20
C PRO A 337 6.20 10.55 18.68
N ILE A 338 6.92 11.48 18.04
CA ILE A 338 7.12 11.50 16.59
C ILE A 338 8.22 10.51 16.21
N ARG A 339 7.84 9.50 15.42
CA ARG A 339 8.76 8.62 14.69
C ARG A 339 8.62 8.89 13.20
N TYR A 340 9.70 8.70 12.44
CA TYR A 340 9.69 8.79 10.99
C TYR A 340 10.67 7.79 10.37
N ASP A 341 10.19 7.03 9.40
CA ASP A 341 10.93 6.08 8.58
C ASP A 341 10.65 6.36 7.11
N ASP A 342 11.69 6.55 6.31
CA ASP A 342 11.58 6.81 4.87
C ASP A 342 11.48 5.53 4.01
N GLY A 343 11.65 4.35 4.62
CA GLY A 343 11.53 3.04 3.98
C GLY A 343 12.77 2.62 3.18
N ARG A 344 13.96 3.19 3.43
CA ARG A 344 15.18 2.86 2.68
C ARG A 344 15.72 1.47 2.98
N ASN A 345 15.77 1.10 4.26
CA ASN A 345 16.22 -0.21 4.69
C ASN A 345 15.26 -0.79 5.72
N VAL A 346 14.23 -1.43 5.20
CA VAL A 346 13.08 -1.80 6.00
C VAL A 346 13.22 -3.15 6.71
N PHE A 347 14.43 -3.73 6.67
CA PHE A 347 14.81 -4.92 7.42
C PHE A 347 15.73 -4.60 8.61
N VAL A 348 16.11 -3.34 8.78
CA VAL A 348 16.91 -2.88 9.91
C VAL A 348 16.00 -2.10 10.84
N ASP A 349 15.95 -2.51 12.10
CA ASP A 349 15.24 -1.76 13.13
C ASP A 349 15.91 -0.39 13.28
N LEU A 350 15.11 0.68 13.20
CA LEU A 350 15.61 2.04 13.41
C LEU A 350 16.05 2.18 14.86
N GLU A 351 17.31 2.55 15.08
CA GLU A 351 17.76 2.97 16.40
C GLU A 351 17.03 4.26 16.78
N GLU A 352 16.32 4.24 17.92
CA GLU A 352 15.78 5.45 18.52
C GLU A 352 16.93 6.41 18.83
N PHE A 353 17.01 7.51 18.11
CA PHE A 353 17.91 8.61 18.45
C PHE A 353 17.39 9.33 19.70
N ASN A 354 17.69 8.77 20.86
CA ASN A 354 17.46 9.40 22.15
C ASN A 354 18.40 10.61 22.29
N PHE A 355 17.88 11.81 22.04
CA PHE A 355 18.60 13.06 22.31
C PHE A 355 18.67 13.29 23.82
N TYR A 356 19.75 12.86 24.45
CA TYR A 356 20.06 13.25 25.82
C TYR A 356 20.47 14.72 25.84
N TYR A 357 19.57 15.61 26.28
CA TYR A 357 19.96 16.96 26.69
C TYR A 357 20.82 16.86 27.95
N GLY A 358 22.14 16.80 27.75
CA GLY A 358 23.12 16.94 28.81
C GLY A 358 23.03 18.33 29.41
N LYS A 359 22.30 18.49 30.51
CA LYS A 359 22.33 19.71 31.31
C LYS A 359 23.75 19.83 31.85
N SER A 360 24.52 20.78 31.32
CA SER A 360 25.87 21.13 31.78
C SER A 360 25.83 21.35 33.29
N SER A 361 26.20 20.32 34.04
CA SER A 361 26.50 20.46 35.46
C SER A 361 27.85 21.13 35.50
N VAL A 362 27.89 22.39 35.95
CA VAL A 362 29.13 23.11 36.21
C VAL A 362 29.92 22.27 37.21
N VAL A 363 30.96 21.58 36.72
CA VAL A 363 31.93 20.92 37.59
C VAL A 363 32.66 22.05 38.31
N GLN A 364 32.31 22.28 39.58
CA GLN A 364 33.16 23.06 40.46
C GLN A 364 34.46 22.27 40.67
N LEU A 365 35.43 22.53 39.79
CA LEU A 365 36.81 22.15 39.99
C LEU A 365 37.27 22.77 41.31
N ASN A 366 37.40 21.91 42.31
CA ASN A 366 37.83 22.30 43.65
C ASN A 366 39.26 22.87 43.53
N LYS A 367 39.39 24.20 43.63
CA LYS A 367 40.64 24.96 43.42
C LYS A 367 41.83 24.48 44.27
N PHE A 368 41.56 23.69 45.30
CA PHE A 368 42.56 23.12 46.20
C PHE A 368 43.46 22.07 45.52
N PHE A 369 42.93 21.25 44.59
CA PHE A 369 43.72 20.20 43.93
C PHE A 369 44.69 20.74 42.87
N LEU A 370 44.31 21.83 42.17
CA LEU A 370 45.17 22.46 41.16
C LEU A 370 46.35 23.22 41.79
N SER A 371 46.16 23.82 42.97
CA SER A 371 47.25 24.49 43.71
C SER A 371 48.27 23.49 44.24
N PHE A 372 47.84 22.31 44.69
CA PHE A 372 48.75 21.29 45.22
C PHE A 372 49.60 20.65 44.12
N PHE A 373 49.02 20.45 42.93
CA PHE A 373 49.74 19.89 41.78
C PHE A 373 50.79 20.86 41.22
N PHE A 374 50.49 22.17 41.18
CA PHE A 374 51.47 23.18 40.80
C PHE A 374 52.60 23.35 41.84
N PHE A 375 52.29 23.21 43.13
CA PHE A 375 53.32 23.28 44.18
C PHE A 375 54.27 22.07 44.14
N LEU A 376 53.74 20.87 43.89
CA LEU A 376 54.54 19.65 43.70
C LEU A 376 55.43 19.71 42.46
N LEU A 377 54.93 20.27 41.35
CA LEU A 377 55.73 20.51 40.15
C LEU A 377 56.84 21.54 40.37
N PHE A 378 56.62 22.56 41.22
CA PHE A 378 57.64 23.56 41.52
C PHE A 378 58.78 23.03 42.40
N ILE A 379 58.49 22.05 43.28
CA ILE A 379 59.50 21.37 44.11
C ILE A 379 60.31 20.35 43.30
N LEU A 380 59.73 19.77 42.24
CA LEU A 380 60.42 18.80 41.39
C LEU A 380 61.35 19.43 40.33
N PHE A 381 61.25 20.75 40.11
CA PHE A 381 62.01 21.49 39.08
C PHE A 381 62.93 22.59 39.65
N ASN A 382 63.13 22.62 40.97
CA ASN A 382 64.24 23.29 41.67
C ASN A 382 65.02 22.24 42.47
#